data_AF-A0A3R7VBQ9-F1
#
_entry.id   AF-A0A3R7VBQ9-F1
#
_cell.length_a   1.000
_cell.length_b   1.000
_cell.length_c   1.000
_cell.angle_alpha   90.00
_cell.angle_beta   90.00
_cell.angle_gamma   90.00
#
_symmetry.space_group_name_H-M   'P 1'
#
loop_
_entity.id
_entity.type
_entity.pdbx_description
1 polymer ?
#
loop_
_entity_poly.entity_id
_entity_poly.type
_entity_poly.pdbx_seq_one_letter_code
_entity_poly.pdbx_strand_id
1 'polypeptide(L)'
;MISPRRPRRRAKDGSQPMPLLRPSTEREADGNVEAPTAARSLEPRPNCRKNRRRPDPRTETSSATGYHRGMIPDSPTAANRLLMDYRREAIDLGRPIVPIIDAHTHINGTEAASLFAEVMDLFGIEAVWSMTALDEVEHVREALGGRFEPIAVPDFRDPDRRAAHGDGYLQRIKAYHAKGARIAKFWSAPRIVDFGEEAGDPAMLRLDGPIRRAGMQLATDLGMAIMIHVADPDTWFATKYSDQSKYGDKRSQYEPLEAVVADYPVPFIAAHMGGWPEDLDFLDGLLSRHPNLHLDSSATKWIIRELSRHEPVDLISFLQRHRGRILFGSDIVTLDEHLRVAKEDEGNVMAAKAGSRDDAFDLYASRYWSLRRLWESDHDGESPIADPDLAMVDPDRFEPLDAPRLRGMSLPPSELRTLYREAAIGFAESIPTDGRPSKA
;
A
#
# COMPACT_ATOMS: atom_id res chain seq x y z
N MET A 1 -12.75 64.32 -36.86
CA MET A 1 -11.90 63.39 -36.08
C MET A 1 -12.70 62.10 -35.89
N ILE A 2 -12.87 61.31 -36.96
CA ILE A 2 -12.19 60.03 -37.26
C ILE A 2 -12.21 59.02 -36.10
N SER A 3 -13.16 58.09 -36.21
CA SER A 3 -13.33 56.83 -35.48
C SER A 3 -12.50 55.72 -36.14
N PRO A 4 -11.92 54.75 -35.42
CA PRO A 4 -11.34 53.56 -36.05
C PRO A 4 -12.31 52.36 -36.03
N ARG A 5 -12.40 51.76 -37.21
CA ARG A 5 -13.19 50.58 -37.59
C ARG A 5 -12.55 49.27 -37.12
N ARG A 6 -13.41 48.26 -36.91
CA ARG A 6 -13.11 46.81 -36.86
C ARG A 6 -12.31 46.32 -38.09
N PRO A 7 -11.71 45.12 -37.98
CA PRO A 7 -11.74 44.15 -39.07
C PRO A 7 -12.59 42.91 -38.74
N ARG A 8 -13.22 42.40 -39.80
CA ARG A 8 -14.11 41.23 -39.85
C ARG A 8 -13.33 39.92 -40.03
N ARG A 9 -13.94 38.86 -39.53
CA ARG A 9 -13.71 37.44 -39.83
C ARG A 9 -13.63 37.15 -41.34
N ARG A 10 -12.79 36.17 -41.71
CA ARG A 10 -13.02 35.28 -42.86
C ARG A 10 -12.90 33.83 -42.39
N ALA A 11 -13.95 33.07 -42.67
CA ALA A 11 -14.00 31.62 -42.58
C ALA A 11 -13.34 31.01 -43.83
N LYS A 12 -12.78 29.81 -43.67
CA LYS A 12 -12.79 28.79 -44.72
C LYS A 12 -13.22 27.46 -44.09
N ASP A 13 -14.26 26.95 -44.72
CA ASP A 13 -14.93 25.67 -44.56
C ASP A 13 -14.08 24.54 -45.17
N GLY A 14 -14.27 23.32 -44.69
CA GLY A 14 -13.48 22.15 -45.05
C GLY A 14 -13.88 20.88 -44.29
N SER A 15 -15.14 20.47 -44.50
CA SER A 15 -15.69 19.10 -44.47
C SER A 15 -14.64 17.98 -44.64
N GLN A 16 -14.65 16.82 -43.95
CA GLN A 16 -15.73 15.86 -43.67
C GLN A 16 -15.36 14.92 -42.47
N PRO A 17 -16.35 14.30 -41.80
CA PRO A 17 -16.17 13.29 -40.75
C PRO A 17 -16.47 11.85 -41.23
N MET A 18 -15.77 10.85 -40.67
CA MET A 18 -16.08 9.40 -40.77
C MET A 18 -15.44 8.66 -39.57
N PRO A 19 -15.99 7.52 -39.11
CA PRO A 19 -17.37 7.24 -38.78
C PRO A 19 -17.56 6.66 -37.36
N LEU A 20 -18.76 6.85 -36.82
CA LEU A 20 -19.30 6.20 -35.62
C LEU A 20 -19.48 4.70 -35.87
N LEU A 21 -18.82 3.86 -35.05
CA LEU A 21 -19.17 2.45 -34.90
C LEU A 21 -20.42 2.35 -34.01
N ARG A 22 -21.52 1.91 -34.61
CA ARG A 22 -22.74 1.51 -33.89
C ARG A 22 -22.56 0.11 -33.29
N PRO A 23 -23.14 -0.17 -32.12
CA PRO A 23 -23.24 -1.52 -31.60
C PRO A 23 -24.31 -2.30 -32.36
N SER A 24 -23.98 -3.53 -32.74
CA SER A 24 -24.89 -4.51 -33.31
C SER A 24 -25.78 -5.13 -32.24
N THR A 25 -27.09 -5.09 -32.47
CA THR A 25 -28.14 -5.79 -31.72
C THR A 25 -28.41 -7.19 -32.28
N GLU A 26 -29.17 -7.97 -31.50
CA GLU A 26 -29.80 -9.30 -31.77
C GLU A 26 -28.92 -10.52 -31.42
N ARG A 27 -29.36 -11.54 -30.65
CA ARG A 27 -30.70 -12.11 -30.45
C ARG A 27 -30.77 -12.98 -29.18
N GLU A 28 -31.98 -13.10 -28.63
CA GLU A 28 -32.44 -14.01 -27.58
C GLU A 28 -32.31 -15.50 -27.95
N ALA A 29 -32.15 -16.35 -26.93
CA ALA A 29 -32.79 -17.66 -26.87
C ALA A 29 -32.88 -18.15 -25.40
N ASP A 30 -34.10 -18.44 -24.97
CA ASP A 30 -34.52 -19.08 -23.73
C ASP A 30 -33.87 -20.46 -23.50
N GLY A 31 -33.76 -20.86 -22.23
CA GLY A 31 -33.31 -22.21 -21.84
C GLY A 31 -33.34 -22.47 -20.34
N ASN A 32 -34.54 -22.45 -19.76
CA ASN A 32 -34.86 -22.88 -18.40
C ASN A 32 -34.71 -24.41 -18.25
N VAL A 33 -33.83 -24.95 -17.38
CA VAL A 33 -33.98 -26.28 -16.75
C VAL A 33 -33.24 -26.36 -15.40
N GLU A 34 -34.04 -26.40 -14.34
CA GLU A 34 -34.01 -27.22 -13.11
C GLU A 34 -32.69 -27.65 -12.43
N ALA A 35 -32.68 -27.37 -11.13
CA ALA A 35 -31.86 -27.99 -10.09
C ALA A 35 -32.17 -29.49 -9.92
N PRO A 36 -31.23 -30.23 -9.29
CA PRO A 36 -31.64 -31.24 -8.34
C PRO A 36 -30.97 -31.05 -6.98
N THR A 37 -31.84 -31.02 -5.98
CA THR A 37 -31.62 -31.44 -4.60
C THR A 37 -31.01 -32.85 -4.53
N ALA A 38 -29.98 -33.04 -3.72
CA ALA A 38 -29.76 -34.31 -3.01
C ALA A 38 -28.84 -34.10 -1.80
N ALA A 39 -29.46 -34.04 -0.63
CA ALA A 39 -28.81 -34.32 0.64
C ALA A 39 -28.22 -35.74 0.62
N ARG A 40 -26.95 -35.88 1.01
CA ARG A 40 -26.43 -37.15 1.53
C ARG A 40 -25.54 -36.90 2.73
N SER A 41 -26.15 -37.17 3.89
CA SER A 41 -25.52 -37.48 5.15
C SER A 41 -24.49 -38.61 4.96
N LEU A 42 -23.25 -38.39 5.40
CA LEU A 42 -22.29 -39.45 5.66
C LEU A 42 -21.71 -39.25 7.05
N GLU A 43 -22.18 -40.12 7.95
CA GLU A 43 -21.67 -40.33 9.30
C GLU A 43 -20.18 -40.78 9.30
N PRO A 44 -19.48 -40.60 10.44
CA PRO A 44 -18.02 -40.59 10.48
C PRO A 44 -17.44 -42.00 10.55
N ARG A 45 -16.31 -42.23 9.86
CA ARG A 45 -15.48 -43.43 10.03
C ARG A 45 -14.20 -43.14 10.81
N PRO A 46 -13.66 -44.16 11.50
CA PRO A 46 -13.06 -43.97 12.81
C PRO A 46 -11.55 -43.79 12.80
N ASN A 47 -11.13 -43.09 13.84
CA ASN A 47 -9.80 -42.92 14.39
C ASN A 47 -8.90 -44.17 14.24
N CYS A 48 -7.89 -44.12 13.37
CA CYS A 48 -6.79 -45.09 13.36
C CYS A 48 -5.52 -44.42 13.88
N ARG A 49 -5.37 -44.43 15.22
CA ARG A 49 -4.08 -44.24 15.90
C ARG A 49 -3.12 -45.33 15.42
N LYS A 50 -2.04 -44.94 14.73
CA LYS A 50 -0.82 -45.76 14.66
C LYS A 50 0.36 -44.94 15.14
N ASN A 51 0.81 -45.31 16.33
CA ASN A 51 2.12 -45.01 16.90
C ASN A 51 3.22 -45.12 15.84
N ARG A 52 3.92 -44.01 15.56
CA ARG A 52 5.28 -44.06 15.04
C ARG A 52 6.21 -43.47 16.08
N ARG A 53 7.15 -44.31 16.51
CA ARG A 53 8.21 -44.05 17.47
C ARG A 53 9.05 -42.85 17.01
N ARG A 54 9.35 -41.94 17.93
CA ARG A 54 10.38 -40.89 17.76
C ARG A 54 11.77 -41.56 17.89
N PRO A 55 12.73 -41.29 16.99
CA PRO A 55 14.13 -41.56 17.26
C PRO A 55 14.77 -40.38 18.03
N ASP A 56 15.64 -40.74 18.96
CA ASP A 56 16.49 -39.90 19.82
C ASP A 56 17.53 -39.11 19.00
N PRO A 57 17.76 -37.80 19.23
CA PRO A 57 18.70 -37.02 18.44
C PRO A 57 20.08 -37.04 19.10
N ARG A 58 21.00 -37.86 18.60
CA ARG A 58 22.43 -37.66 18.76
C ARG A 58 23.18 -38.43 17.67
N THR A 59 24.19 -37.76 17.13
CA THR A 59 25.16 -38.20 16.11
C THR A 59 24.62 -38.41 14.69
N GLU A 60 24.70 -37.38 13.85
CA GLU A 60 25.63 -37.40 12.71
C GLU A 60 25.90 -35.99 12.20
N THR A 61 27.18 -35.68 12.11
CA THR A 61 27.80 -34.42 11.71
C THR A 61 27.96 -34.33 10.21
N SER A 62 27.78 -33.12 9.67
CA SER A 62 28.44 -32.59 8.47
C SER A 62 28.14 -33.29 7.13
N SER A 63 27.19 -32.72 6.38
CA SER A 63 27.26 -32.71 4.92
C SER A 63 26.59 -31.46 4.35
N ALA A 64 27.42 -30.56 3.83
CA ALA A 64 27.16 -29.63 2.73
C ALA A 64 25.89 -28.76 2.79
N THR A 65 26.04 -27.56 3.33
CA THR A 65 25.24 -26.39 2.95
C THR A 65 25.49 -26.06 1.48
N GLY A 66 24.68 -26.62 0.58
CA GLY A 66 24.57 -26.17 -0.79
C GLY A 66 23.79 -24.86 -0.86
N TYR A 67 24.40 -23.75 -0.45
CA TYR A 67 23.88 -22.43 -0.82
C TYR A 67 24.24 -22.20 -2.29
N HIS A 68 23.23 -22.21 -3.15
CA HIS A 68 23.39 -22.01 -4.58
C HIS A 68 24.04 -20.64 -4.84
N ARG A 69 25.12 -20.67 -5.64
CA ARG A 69 25.92 -19.51 -6.09
C ARG A 69 25.17 -18.59 -7.07
N GLY A 70 23.84 -18.53 -7.01
CA GLY A 70 22.97 -17.86 -7.99
C GLY A 70 21.88 -17.00 -7.37
N MET A 71 22.06 -16.47 -6.16
CA MET A 71 21.04 -15.64 -5.46
C MET A 71 21.37 -14.14 -5.42
N ILE A 72 22.58 -13.75 -5.84
CA ILE A 72 22.97 -12.34 -5.94
C ILE A 72 22.87 -11.96 -7.43
N PRO A 73 22.19 -10.86 -7.79
CA PRO A 73 22.09 -10.46 -9.18
C PRO A 73 23.47 -10.17 -9.78
N ASP A 74 23.66 -10.48 -11.06
CA ASP A 74 24.94 -10.26 -11.77
C ASP A 74 25.29 -8.77 -11.94
N SER A 75 24.30 -7.88 -11.78
CA SER A 75 24.44 -6.43 -11.87
C SER A 75 23.46 -5.70 -10.94
N PRO A 76 23.77 -4.49 -10.46
CA PRO A 76 22.89 -3.71 -9.61
C PRO A 76 21.50 -3.52 -10.23
N THR A 77 20.45 -3.71 -9.43
CA THR A 77 19.06 -3.45 -9.81
C THR A 77 18.47 -2.30 -9.00
N ALA A 78 17.30 -1.80 -9.38
CA ALA A 78 16.61 -0.75 -8.61
C ALA A 78 16.19 -1.22 -7.20
N ALA A 79 16.05 -2.53 -6.98
CA ALA A 79 15.73 -3.12 -5.69
C ALA A 79 16.97 -3.51 -4.87
N ASN A 80 18.12 -3.74 -5.53
CA ASN A 80 19.34 -4.23 -4.92
C ASN A 80 20.58 -3.60 -5.56
N ARG A 81 20.79 -2.30 -5.30
CA ARG A 81 21.94 -1.57 -5.84
C ARG A 81 23.29 -2.07 -5.28
N LEU A 82 23.25 -2.64 -4.07
CA LEU A 82 24.42 -3.02 -3.28
C LEU A 82 24.80 -4.50 -3.45
N LEU A 83 24.10 -5.24 -4.34
CA LEU A 83 24.35 -6.66 -4.62
C LEU A 83 24.34 -7.53 -3.35
N MET A 84 23.37 -7.26 -2.47
CA MET A 84 23.18 -7.97 -1.21
C MET A 84 22.52 -9.34 -1.45
N ASP A 85 22.93 -10.34 -0.68
CA ASP A 85 22.13 -11.56 -0.49
C ASP A 85 21.13 -11.32 0.64
N TYR A 86 19.90 -10.97 0.30
CA TYR A 86 18.91 -10.64 1.33
C TYR A 86 18.52 -11.82 2.23
N ARG A 87 18.73 -13.07 1.82
CA ARG A 87 18.53 -14.23 2.70
C ARG A 87 19.62 -14.27 3.76
N ARG A 88 20.86 -14.00 3.36
CA ARG A 88 21.98 -13.87 4.30
C ARG A 88 21.79 -12.68 5.23
N GLU A 89 21.41 -11.53 4.68
CA GLU A 89 21.15 -10.33 5.46
C GLU A 89 20.01 -10.50 6.48
N ALA A 90 18.95 -11.25 6.14
CA ALA A 90 17.89 -11.58 7.09
C ALA A 90 18.41 -12.41 8.29
N ILE A 91 19.35 -13.34 8.04
CA ILE A 91 20.01 -14.10 9.11
C ILE A 91 20.85 -13.16 9.98
N ASP A 92 21.61 -12.25 9.38
CA ASP A 92 22.49 -11.32 10.10
C ASP A 92 21.70 -10.26 10.89
N LEU A 93 20.52 -9.84 10.41
CA LEU A 93 19.55 -9.04 11.18
C LEU A 93 18.94 -9.79 12.37
N GLY A 94 18.91 -11.12 12.32
CA GLY A 94 18.25 -11.95 13.32
C GLY A 94 16.73 -11.73 13.39
N ARG A 95 16.10 -12.34 14.40
CA ARG A 95 14.65 -12.20 14.65
C ARG A 95 14.34 -10.81 15.20
N PRO A 96 13.25 -10.16 14.75
CA PRO A 96 12.80 -8.91 15.37
C PRO A 96 12.40 -9.16 16.83
N ILE A 97 12.45 -8.10 17.66
CA ILE A 97 12.19 -8.20 19.11
C ILE A 97 10.77 -8.71 19.44
N VAL A 98 9.84 -8.46 18.52
CA VAL A 98 8.52 -9.08 18.42
C VAL A 98 8.24 -9.34 16.94
N PRO A 99 7.38 -10.31 16.61
CA PRO A 99 6.90 -10.45 15.24
C PRO A 99 6.22 -9.16 14.75
N ILE A 100 6.35 -8.87 13.46
CA ILE A 100 5.92 -7.60 12.86
C ILE A 100 4.55 -7.77 12.21
N ILE A 101 3.63 -6.84 12.46
CA ILE A 101 2.38 -6.70 11.70
C ILE A 101 2.58 -5.55 10.71
N ASP A 102 2.48 -5.86 9.42
CA ASP A 102 2.57 -4.87 8.35
C ASP A 102 1.17 -4.35 8.01
N ALA A 103 0.82 -3.17 8.51
CA ALA A 103 -0.50 -2.58 8.38
C ALA A 103 -0.80 -2.01 6.97
N HIS A 104 0.15 -2.10 6.02
CA HIS A 104 0.00 -1.47 4.71
C HIS A 104 0.79 -2.19 3.62
N THR A 105 0.11 -3.04 2.84
CA THR A 105 0.67 -3.73 1.66
C THR A 105 -0.31 -3.78 0.49
N HIS A 106 0.16 -4.21 -0.68
CA HIS A 106 -0.60 -4.46 -1.90
C HIS A 106 -0.24 -5.84 -2.46
N ILE A 107 -0.70 -6.90 -1.80
CA ILE A 107 -0.40 -8.28 -2.15
C ILE A 107 -1.40 -8.74 -3.20
N ASN A 108 -0.95 -8.91 -4.43
CA ASN A 108 -1.69 -9.49 -5.54
C ASN A 108 -0.84 -10.56 -6.24
N GLY A 109 -1.48 -11.41 -7.04
CA GLY A 109 -0.85 -12.55 -7.69
C GLY A 109 -0.66 -13.75 -6.76
N THR A 110 -1.00 -14.95 -7.22
CA THR A 110 -0.96 -16.15 -6.38
C THR A 110 0.46 -16.68 -6.21
N GLU A 111 1.25 -16.66 -7.29
CA GLU A 111 2.64 -17.11 -7.26
C GLU A 111 3.51 -16.09 -6.52
N ALA A 112 3.24 -14.79 -6.73
CA ALA A 112 3.92 -13.71 -6.06
C ALA A 112 3.61 -13.68 -4.55
N ALA A 113 2.36 -13.93 -4.14
CA ALA A 113 2.00 -14.09 -2.73
C ALA A 113 2.75 -15.28 -2.08
N SER A 114 2.92 -16.39 -2.80
CA SER A 114 3.68 -17.55 -2.31
C SER A 114 5.17 -17.22 -2.10
N LEU A 115 5.78 -16.45 -3.00
CA LEU A 115 7.15 -15.93 -2.81
C LEU A 115 7.21 -14.93 -1.65
N PHE A 116 6.20 -14.06 -1.53
CA PHE A 116 6.12 -13.10 -0.44
C PHE A 116 6.01 -13.76 0.94
N ALA A 117 5.33 -14.92 1.04
CA ALA A 117 5.29 -15.71 2.28
C ALA A 117 6.68 -16.15 2.75
N GLU A 118 7.60 -16.47 1.83
CA GLU A 118 9.01 -16.77 2.16
C GLU A 118 9.71 -15.54 2.75
N VAL A 119 9.47 -14.36 2.17
CA VAL A 119 10.02 -13.09 2.64
C VAL A 119 9.46 -12.74 4.03
N MET A 120 8.15 -12.94 4.25
CA MET A 120 7.54 -12.75 5.57
C MET A 120 8.25 -13.60 6.64
N ASP A 121 8.51 -14.87 6.34
CA ASP A 121 9.16 -15.79 7.28
C ASP A 121 10.61 -15.39 7.59
N LEU A 122 11.36 -14.94 6.59
CA LEU A 122 12.75 -14.50 6.75
C LEU A 122 12.87 -13.22 7.58
N PHE A 123 11.97 -12.26 7.39
CA PHE A 123 12.03 -10.96 8.06
C PHE A 123 11.20 -10.86 9.34
N GLY A 124 10.47 -11.93 9.71
CA GLY A 124 9.72 -12.01 10.95
C GLY A 124 8.36 -11.30 10.90
N ILE A 125 7.71 -11.29 9.73
CA ILE A 125 6.38 -10.71 9.53
C ILE A 125 5.30 -11.74 9.91
N GLU A 126 4.53 -11.41 10.95
CA GLU A 126 3.45 -12.24 11.51
C GLU A 126 2.19 -12.19 10.65
N ALA A 127 1.79 -10.99 10.23
CA ALA A 127 0.57 -10.75 9.47
C ALA A 127 0.68 -9.47 8.64
N VAL A 128 -0.11 -9.39 7.58
CA VAL A 128 -0.20 -8.20 6.73
C VAL A 128 -1.65 -7.76 6.54
N TRP A 129 -1.88 -6.46 6.49
CA TRP A 129 -3.13 -5.86 6.00
C TRP A 129 -2.90 -5.38 4.58
N SER A 130 -3.76 -5.80 3.65
CA SER A 130 -3.49 -5.60 2.23
C SER A 130 -4.65 -5.10 1.41
N MET A 131 -4.32 -4.17 0.52
CA MET A 131 -5.17 -3.62 -0.53
C MET A 131 -5.20 -4.56 -1.76
N THR A 132 -5.44 -5.85 -1.52
CA THR A 132 -5.57 -6.92 -2.52
C THR A 132 -6.82 -6.73 -3.38
N ALA A 133 -6.73 -7.03 -4.68
CA ALA A 133 -7.88 -7.04 -5.58
C ALA A 133 -8.99 -7.98 -5.06
N LEU A 134 -10.25 -7.54 -5.17
CA LEU A 134 -11.40 -8.18 -4.50
C LEU A 134 -11.56 -9.66 -4.87
N ASP A 135 -11.30 -9.99 -6.13
CA ASP A 135 -11.35 -11.33 -6.71
C ASP A 135 -10.15 -12.21 -6.31
N GLU A 136 -9.07 -11.62 -5.83
CA GLU A 136 -7.86 -12.34 -5.39
C GLU A 136 -7.81 -12.60 -3.87
N VAL A 137 -8.70 -11.97 -3.08
CA VAL A 137 -8.68 -12.03 -1.60
C VAL A 137 -8.56 -13.45 -1.04
N GLU A 138 -9.33 -14.42 -1.55
CA GLU A 138 -9.27 -15.79 -0.99
C GLU A 138 -7.99 -16.52 -1.40
N HIS A 139 -7.52 -16.31 -2.64
CA HIS A 139 -6.29 -16.92 -3.13
C HIS A 139 -5.07 -16.41 -2.35
N VAL A 140 -5.00 -15.10 -2.11
CA VAL A 140 -3.94 -14.49 -1.28
C VAL A 140 -4.04 -14.97 0.17
N ARG A 141 -5.25 -15.08 0.73
CA ARG A 141 -5.46 -15.61 2.08
C ARG A 141 -4.93 -17.04 2.23
N GLU A 142 -5.20 -17.90 1.26
CA GLU A 142 -4.70 -19.27 1.23
C GLU A 142 -3.18 -19.29 1.09
N ALA A 143 -2.61 -18.55 0.13
CA ALA A 143 -1.17 -18.49 -0.12
C ALA A 143 -0.37 -18.00 1.10
N LEU A 144 -0.93 -17.08 1.89
CA LEU A 144 -0.30 -16.56 3.11
C LEU A 144 -0.65 -17.36 4.38
N GLY A 145 -1.40 -18.46 4.27
CA GLY A 145 -1.75 -19.31 5.39
C GLY A 145 -2.61 -18.61 6.45
N GLY A 146 -3.47 -17.69 6.04
CA GLY A 146 -4.34 -16.92 6.93
C GLY A 146 -3.67 -15.71 7.63
N ARG A 147 -2.39 -15.43 7.36
CA ARG A 147 -1.64 -14.27 7.89
C ARG A 147 -1.98 -12.94 7.18
N PHE A 148 -3.23 -12.77 6.80
CA PHE A 148 -3.68 -11.73 5.88
C PHE A 148 -5.07 -11.19 6.24
N GLU A 149 -5.19 -9.86 6.28
CA GLU A 149 -6.48 -9.15 6.37
C GLU A 149 -6.69 -8.23 5.15
N PRO A 150 -7.83 -8.33 4.44
CA PRO A 150 -8.10 -7.45 3.30
C PRO A 150 -8.50 -6.04 3.73
N ILE A 151 -8.08 -5.05 2.95
CA ILE A 151 -8.51 -3.65 2.99
C ILE A 151 -9.36 -3.38 1.75
N ALA A 152 -10.54 -2.80 1.93
CA ALA A 152 -11.41 -2.47 0.81
C ALA A 152 -10.79 -1.34 -0.04
N VAL A 153 -10.78 -1.54 -1.36
CA VAL A 153 -10.28 -0.57 -2.34
C VAL A 153 -11.23 -0.42 -3.54
N PRO A 154 -11.27 0.76 -4.18
CA PRO A 154 -11.98 0.93 -5.45
C PRO A 154 -11.34 0.06 -6.55
N ASP A 155 -12.05 -0.11 -7.65
CA ASP A 155 -11.46 -0.73 -8.84
C ASP A 155 -10.64 0.30 -9.60
N PHE A 156 -9.34 0.39 -9.31
CA PHE A 156 -8.45 1.34 -9.99
C PHE A 156 -8.22 1.04 -11.48
N ARG A 157 -8.60 -0.16 -11.94
CA ARG A 157 -8.47 -0.58 -13.34
C ARG A 157 -9.67 -0.16 -14.19
N ASP A 158 -10.79 0.19 -13.55
CA ASP A 158 -11.97 0.68 -14.23
C ASP A 158 -11.70 2.09 -14.80
N PRO A 159 -11.82 2.28 -16.14
CA PRO A 159 -11.63 3.59 -16.76
C PRO A 159 -12.74 4.59 -16.40
N ASP A 160 -13.93 4.14 -15.99
CA ASP A 160 -14.97 5.03 -15.49
C ASP A 160 -14.67 5.42 -14.04
N ARG A 161 -13.92 6.52 -13.88
CA ARG A 161 -13.55 7.06 -12.55
C ARG A 161 -14.76 7.36 -11.67
N ARG A 162 -15.90 7.74 -12.24
CA ARG A 162 -17.10 8.05 -11.47
C ARG A 162 -17.71 6.77 -10.90
N ALA A 163 -17.83 5.72 -11.72
CA ALA A 163 -18.27 4.42 -11.24
C ALA A 163 -17.28 3.80 -10.25
N ALA A 164 -15.98 3.80 -10.60
CA ALA A 164 -14.90 3.20 -9.84
C ALA A 164 -14.80 3.71 -8.39
N HIS A 165 -15.07 5.00 -8.16
CA HIS A 165 -15.00 5.65 -6.85
C HIS A 165 -16.37 5.95 -6.22
N GLY A 166 -17.45 5.92 -7.01
CA GLY A 166 -18.83 6.11 -6.56
C GLY A 166 -19.53 4.78 -6.30
N ASP A 167 -20.64 4.53 -6.99
CA ASP A 167 -21.50 3.36 -6.77
C ASP A 167 -20.76 2.02 -6.86
N GLY A 168 -19.81 1.89 -7.80
CA GLY A 168 -18.96 0.72 -7.92
C GLY A 168 -18.13 0.49 -6.66
N TYR A 169 -17.55 1.55 -6.08
CA TYR A 169 -16.84 1.40 -4.82
C TYR A 169 -17.77 1.06 -3.65
N LEU A 170 -18.97 1.64 -3.59
CA LEU A 170 -19.95 1.31 -2.54
C LEU A 170 -20.29 -0.19 -2.54
N GLN A 171 -20.46 -0.80 -3.71
CA GLN A 171 -20.67 -2.25 -3.80
C GLN A 171 -19.44 -3.04 -3.38
N ARG A 172 -18.24 -2.58 -3.76
CA ARG A 172 -16.98 -3.22 -3.35
C ARG A 172 -16.77 -3.16 -1.84
N ILE A 173 -17.04 -2.04 -1.17
CA ILE A 173 -16.94 -1.92 0.30
C ILE A 173 -17.76 -3.04 0.97
N LYS A 174 -19.02 -3.25 0.54
CA LYS A 174 -19.87 -4.32 1.06
C LYS A 174 -19.30 -5.72 0.76
N ALA A 175 -18.78 -5.93 -0.44
CA ALA A 175 -18.19 -7.22 -0.83
C ALA A 175 -16.90 -7.55 -0.05
N TYR A 176 -16.03 -6.55 0.16
CA TYR A 176 -14.85 -6.69 1.01
C TYR A 176 -15.23 -6.93 2.47
N HIS A 177 -16.20 -6.19 3.00
CA HIS A 177 -16.71 -6.41 4.35
C HIS A 177 -17.26 -7.84 4.54
N ALA A 178 -18.00 -8.37 3.55
CA ALA A 178 -18.46 -9.75 3.55
C ALA A 178 -17.31 -10.79 3.53
N LYS A 179 -16.12 -10.39 3.08
CA LYS A 179 -14.87 -11.16 3.12
C LYS A 179 -14.01 -10.86 4.36
N GLY A 180 -14.55 -10.14 5.34
CA GLY A 180 -13.90 -9.83 6.61
C GLY A 180 -13.00 -8.61 6.58
N ALA A 181 -13.05 -7.76 5.55
CA ALA A 181 -12.34 -6.49 5.58
C ALA A 181 -12.92 -5.57 6.67
N ARG A 182 -12.03 -4.98 7.46
CA ARG A 182 -12.37 -4.07 8.57
C ARG A 182 -11.95 -2.63 8.31
N ILE A 183 -11.30 -2.37 7.18
CA ILE A 183 -10.77 -1.07 6.79
C ILE A 183 -11.20 -0.76 5.35
N ALA A 184 -11.64 0.47 5.09
CA ALA A 184 -11.90 0.98 3.74
C ALA A 184 -10.90 2.09 3.38
N LYS A 185 -10.23 1.97 2.23
CA LYS A 185 -9.20 2.91 1.77
C LYS A 185 -9.77 3.98 0.85
N PHE A 186 -9.32 5.22 1.01
CA PHE A 186 -9.56 6.30 0.06
C PHE A 186 -8.21 6.90 -0.34
N TRP A 187 -7.84 6.69 -1.59
CA TRP A 187 -6.68 7.35 -2.19
C TRP A 187 -7.09 8.75 -2.66
N SER A 188 -6.47 9.77 -2.06
CA SER A 188 -6.78 11.20 -2.22
C SER A 188 -5.51 12.05 -2.21
N ALA A 189 -4.37 11.50 -2.64
CA ALA A 189 -3.16 12.27 -2.91
C ALA A 189 -3.45 13.37 -3.95
N PRO A 190 -2.65 14.45 -4.06
CA PRO A 190 -2.98 15.61 -4.91
C PRO A 190 -3.30 15.25 -6.37
N ARG A 191 -2.67 14.19 -6.90
CA ARG A 191 -2.96 13.64 -8.24
C ARG A 191 -4.42 13.23 -8.45
N ILE A 192 -5.23 13.06 -7.40
CA ILE A 192 -6.66 12.74 -7.53
C ILE A 192 -7.43 13.80 -8.34
N VAL A 193 -6.93 15.04 -8.39
CA VAL A 193 -7.48 16.11 -9.24
C VAL A 193 -7.46 15.72 -10.71
N ASP A 194 -6.42 15.01 -11.18
CA ASP A 194 -6.32 14.54 -12.57
C ASP A 194 -7.45 13.55 -12.90
N PHE A 195 -7.81 12.67 -11.96
CA PHE A 195 -8.92 11.73 -12.15
C PHE A 195 -10.27 12.44 -12.18
N GLY A 196 -10.39 13.56 -11.44
CA GLY A 196 -11.54 14.45 -11.54
C GLY A 196 -11.63 15.11 -12.91
N GLU A 197 -10.52 15.66 -13.43
CA GLU A 197 -10.42 16.25 -14.76
C GLU A 197 -10.77 15.25 -15.87
N GLU A 198 -10.23 14.03 -15.80
CA GLU A 198 -10.56 12.92 -16.71
C GLU A 198 -12.07 12.61 -16.73
N ALA A 199 -12.73 12.77 -15.58
CA ALA A 199 -14.17 12.57 -15.43
C ALA A 199 -15.03 13.83 -15.66
N GLY A 200 -14.41 14.94 -16.07
CA GLY A 200 -15.06 16.21 -16.38
C GLY A 200 -15.39 17.12 -15.19
N ASP A 201 -14.91 16.79 -13.99
CA ASP A 201 -15.06 17.61 -12.78
C ASP A 201 -13.85 17.44 -11.84
N PRO A 202 -12.90 18.40 -11.80
CA PRO A 202 -11.69 18.33 -10.98
C PRO A 202 -11.96 18.14 -9.48
N ALA A 203 -13.13 18.59 -8.99
CA ALA A 203 -13.51 18.48 -7.59
C ALA A 203 -14.29 17.20 -7.26
N MET A 204 -14.61 16.37 -8.27
CA MET A 204 -15.45 15.17 -8.14
C MET A 204 -14.97 14.25 -7.01
N LEU A 205 -13.66 14.10 -6.88
CA LEU A 205 -13.01 13.15 -5.97
C LEU A 205 -12.33 13.83 -4.77
N ARG A 206 -12.60 15.12 -4.53
CA ARG A 206 -12.16 15.85 -3.34
C ARG A 206 -12.52 15.04 -2.07
N LEU A 207 -11.58 14.95 -1.12
CA LEU A 207 -11.65 13.99 -0.01
C LEU A 207 -12.90 14.14 0.87
N ASP A 208 -13.34 15.36 1.12
CA ASP A 208 -14.57 15.72 1.85
C ASP A 208 -15.76 16.01 0.92
N GLY A 209 -15.65 15.60 -0.36
CA GLY A 209 -16.72 15.70 -1.36
C GLY A 209 -17.79 14.62 -1.20
N PRO A 210 -18.95 14.76 -1.87
CA PRO A 210 -20.10 13.89 -1.68
C PRO A 210 -19.83 12.42 -2.01
N ILE A 211 -19.05 12.12 -3.06
CA ILE A 211 -18.70 10.74 -3.45
C ILE A 211 -17.90 10.06 -2.34
N ARG A 212 -16.89 10.76 -1.79
CA ARG A 212 -16.03 10.23 -0.75
C ARG A 212 -16.78 10.06 0.57
N ARG A 213 -17.60 11.05 0.95
CA ARG A 213 -18.48 10.99 2.13
C ARG A 213 -19.48 9.85 2.06
N ALA A 214 -20.06 9.56 0.89
CA ALA A 214 -20.94 8.41 0.73
C ALA A 214 -20.22 7.08 1.04
N GLY A 215 -18.99 6.92 0.55
CA GLY A 215 -18.16 5.75 0.87
C GLY A 215 -17.78 5.67 2.34
N MET A 216 -17.36 6.79 2.94
CA MET A 216 -16.97 6.84 4.37
C MET A 216 -18.15 6.61 5.30
N GLN A 217 -19.33 7.14 4.95
CA GLN A 217 -20.57 6.86 5.68
C GLN A 217 -20.90 5.37 5.62
N LEU A 218 -20.85 4.76 4.44
CA LEU A 218 -21.09 3.32 4.31
C LEU A 218 -20.08 2.48 5.10
N ALA A 219 -18.78 2.82 5.05
CA ALA A 219 -17.77 2.15 5.85
C ALA A 219 -18.05 2.28 7.35
N THR A 220 -18.43 3.48 7.80
CA THR A 220 -18.83 3.76 9.20
C THR A 220 -20.05 2.94 9.61
N ASP A 221 -21.09 2.88 8.77
CA ASP A 221 -22.31 2.12 9.03
C ASP A 221 -22.04 0.61 9.13
N LEU A 222 -21.00 0.13 8.44
CA LEU A 222 -20.51 -1.26 8.53
C LEU A 222 -19.53 -1.49 9.69
N GLY A 223 -19.23 -0.47 10.49
CA GLY A 223 -18.29 -0.57 11.61
C GLY A 223 -16.82 -0.71 11.18
N MET A 224 -16.48 -0.28 9.97
CA MET A 224 -15.12 -0.31 9.44
C MET A 224 -14.35 0.96 9.83
N ALA A 225 -13.04 0.83 10.00
CA ALA A 225 -12.13 1.97 10.03
C ALA A 225 -11.84 2.51 8.62
N ILE A 226 -11.23 3.68 8.56
CA ILE A 226 -10.94 4.39 7.31
C ILE A 226 -9.43 4.60 7.16
N MET A 227 -8.88 4.25 6.00
CA MET A 227 -7.49 4.59 5.65
C MET A 227 -7.48 5.64 4.53
N ILE A 228 -6.69 6.70 4.68
CA ILE A 228 -6.58 7.80 3.71
C ILE A 228 -5.14 7.93 3.24
N HIS A 229 -4.93 8.07 1.93
CA HIS A 229 -3.69 8.64 1.39
C HIS A 229 -4.00 10.10 1.06
N VAL A 230 -3.50 11.04 1.85
CA VAL A 230 -3.87 12.46 1.77
C VAL A 230 -2.86 13.31 1.02
N ALA A 231 -1.57 13.02 1.16
CA ALA A 231 -0.48 13.81 0.60
C ALA A 231 0.73 12.93 0.25
N ASP A 232 1.68 13.53 -0.46
CA ASP A 232 2.97 12.94 -0.84
C ASP A 232 4.12 13.84 -0.35
N PRO A 233 5.36 13.34 -0.28
CA PRO A 233 6.54 14.08 0.18
C PRO A 233 6.73 15.44 -0.47
N ASP A 234 7.46 16.34 0.19
CA ASP A 234 7.75 17.70 -0.30
C ASP A 234 8.45 17.68 -1.66
N THR A 235 9.22 16.62 -1.93
CA THR A 235 9.79 16.31 -3.24
C THR A 235 8.75 16.33 -4.37
N TRP A 236 7.56 15.76 -4.14
CA TRP A 236 6.48 15.73 -5.13
C TRP A 236 5.79 17.10 -5.26
N PHE A 237 5.64 17.85 -4.17
CA PHE A 237 5.12 19.21 -4.20
C PHE A 237 6.04 20.20 -4.92
N ALA A 238 7.36 20.00 -4.81
CA ALA A 238 8.35 20.79 -5.55
C ALA A 238 8.35 20.47 -7.06
N THR A 239 7.83 19.31 -7.46
CA THR A 239 7.97 18.78 -8.83
C THR A 239 6.61 18.48 -9.47
N LYS A 240 6.05 17.29 -9.22
CA LYS A 240 4.78 16.77 -9.80
C LYS A 240 3.59 17.68 -9.54
N TYR A 241 3.54 18.33 -8.38
CA TYR A 241 2.45 19.21 -7.94
C TYR A 241 2.85 20.68 -7.87
N SER A 242 3.83 21.08 -8.68
CA SER A 242 4.34 22.46 -8.72
C SER A 242 3.29 23.50 -9.15
N ASP A 243 2.26 23.09 -9.90
CA ASP A 243 1.10 23.95 -10.18
C ASP A 243 0.14 23.98 -8.98
N GLN A 244 0.41 24.89 -8.04
CA GLN A 244 -0.41 25.10 -6.86
C GLN A 244 -1.84 25.55 -7.18
N SER A 245 -2.08 26.17 -8.35
CA SER A 245 -3.43 26.59 -8.73
C SER A 245 -4.33 25.39 -9.05
N LYS A 246 -3.71 24.29 -9.50
CA LYS A 246 -4.38 23.02 -9.79
C LYS A 246 -4.41 22.09 -8.57
N TYR A 247 -3.26 21.85 -7.95
CA TYR A 247 -3.12 20.82 -6.92
C TYR A 247 -3.26 21.34 -5.48
N GLY A 248 -3.26 22.65 -5.28
CA GLY A 248 -3.13 23.27 -3.96
C GLY A 248 -1.70 23.18 -3.42
N ASP A 249 -1.51 23.68 -2.20
CA ASP A 249 -0.25 23.53 -1.48
C ASP A 249 -0.29 22.31 -0.54
N LYS A 250 0.83 22.03 0.13
CA LYS A 250 0.94 20.87 1.03
C LYS A 250 -0.06 20.97 2.20
N ARG A 251 -0.24 22.15 2.78
CA ARG A 251 -1.12 22.35 3.94
C ARG A 251 -2.59 22.23 3.54
N SER A 252 -2.98 22.71 2.36
CA SER A 252 -4.37 22.64 1.90
C SER A 252 -4.89 21.22 1.74
N GLN A 253 -4.01 20.21 1.58
CA GLN A 253 -4.43 18.81 1.51
C GLN A 253 -5.04 18.31 2.83
N TYR A 254 -4.67 18.91 3.95
CA TYR A 254 -5.11 18.48 5.27
C TYR A 254 -6.44 19.09 5.70
N GLU A 255 -6.86 20.21 5.10
CA GLU A 255 -8.18 20.80 5.37
C GLU A 255 -9.33 19.80 5.15
N PRO A 256 -9.45 19.11 4.00
CA PRO A 256 -10.49 18.11 3.82
C PRO A 256 -10.26 16.84 4.65
N LEU A 257 -9.02 16.51 5.04
CA LEU A 257 -8.74 15.40 5.96
C LEU A 257 -9.29 15.70 7.35
N GLU A 258 -8.94 16.85 7.93
CA GLU A 258 -9.40 17.25 9.25
C GLU A 258 -10.94 17.35 9.30
N ALA A 259 -11.57 17.78 8.20
CA ALA A 259 -13.03 17.77 8.07
C ALA A 259 -13.62 16.35 8.17
N VAL A 260 -13.14 15.38 7.38
CA VAL A 260 -13.71 14.02 7.42
C VAL A 260 -13.36 13.28 8.72
N VAL A 261 -12.19 13.52 9.31
CA VAL A 261 -11.81 12.91 10.60
C VAL A 261 -12.71 13.41 11.73
N ALA A 262 -13.13 14.68 11.68
CA ALA A 262 -14.08 15.24 12.64
C ALA A 262 -15.52 14.73 12.44
N ASP A 263 -15.91 14.45 11.20
CA ASP A 263 -17.30 14.06 10.87
C ASP A 263 -17.60 12.58 11.16
N TYR A 264 -16.60 11.70 11.17
CA TYR A 264 -16.78 10.26 11.37
C TYR A 264 -16.08 9.76 12.64
N PRO A 265 -16.82 9.27 13.65
CA PRO A 265 -16.25 8.84 14.93
C PRO A 265 -15.70 7.40 14.88
N VAL A 266 -14.95 7.08 13.82
CA VAL A 266 -14.26 5.79 13.65
C VAL A 266 -12.75 6.00 13.66
N PRO A 267 -11.93 4.95 13.89
CA PRO A 267 -10.49 5.04 13.73
C PRO A 267 -10.10 5.37 12.28
N PHE A 268 -9.13 6.27 12.13
CA PHE A 268 -8.51 6.61 10.85
C PHE A 268 -7.03 6.20 10.82
N ILE A 269 -6.53 5.84 9.64
CA ILE A 269 -5.10 5.79 9.32
C ILE A 269 -4.81 6.78 8.19
N ALA A 270 -3.98 7.80 8.42
CA ALA A 270 -3.38 8.58 7.35
C ALA A 270 -2.04 7.94 6.96
N ALA A 271 -1.99 7.41 5.74
CA ALA A 271 -0.88 6.62 5.26
C ALA A 271 0.39 7.43 5.06
N HIS A 272 1.54 6.75 5.10
CA HIS A 272 2.86 7.26 4.73
C HIS A 272 3.31 8.43 5.61
N MET A 273 3.17 8.30 6.94
CA MET A 273 3.37 9.38 7.91
C MET A 273 2.49 10.59 7.58
N GLY A 274 1.21 10.32 7.27
CA GLY A 274 0.28 11.34 6.80
C GLY A 274 0.63 11.97 5.45
N GLY A 275 1.65 11.48 4.74
CA GLY A 275 2.18 12.11 3.53
C GLY A 275 3.12 13.28 3.82
N TRP A 276 3.54 13.50 5.06
CA TRP A 276 4.49 14.57 5.42
C TRP A 276 5.53 14.11 6.45
N PRO A 277 6.29 13.04 6.16
CA PRO A 277 7.36 12.58 7.05
C PRO A 277 8.43 13.65 7.32
N GLU A 278 8.55 14.70 6.50
CA GLU A 278 9.50 15.81 6.67
C GLU A 278 9.17 16.75 7.84
N ASP A 279 7.90 16.86 8.27
CA ASP A 279 7.45 17.84 9.27
C ASP A 279 6.78 17.15 10.47
N LEU A 280 7.62 16.66 11.40
CA LEU A 280 7.14 15.99 12.62
C LEU A 280 6.35 16.91 13.54
N ASP A 281 6.63 18.23 13.55
CA ASP A 281 5.90 19.21 14.35
C ASP A 281 4.47 19.40 13.81
N PHE A 282 4.30 19.42 12.49
CA PHE A 282 2.97 19.42 11.88
C PHE A 282 2.19 18.15 12.22
N LEU A 283 2.82 16.98 12.07
CA LEU A 283 2.19 15.70 12.38
C LEU A 283 1.83 15.57 13.87
N ASP A 284 2.67 16.11 14.76
CA ASP A 284 2.41 16.18 16.20
C ASP A 284 1.14 16.98 16.49
N GLY A 285 1.02 18.16 15.89
CA GLY A 285 -0.17 18.98 16.00
C GLY A 285 -1.41 18.28 15.42
N LEU A 286 -1.28 17.62 14.26
CA LEU A 286 -2.37 16.91 13.61
C LEU A 286 -2.91 15.78 14.49
N LEU A 287 -2.03 14.92 15.01
CA LEU A 287 -2.41 13.83 15.90
C LEU A 287 -3.00 14.33 17.23
N SER A 288 -2.46 15.43 17.77
CA SER A 288 -2.97 16.03 19.01
C SER A 288 -4.40 16.57 18.88
N ARG A 289 -4.79 17.05 17.69
CA ARG A 289 -6.16 17.53 17.42
C ARG A 289 -7.17 16.41 17.16
N HIS A 290 -6.69 15.26 16.68
CA HIS A 290 -7.53 14.18 16.16
C HIS A 290 -7.31 12.86 16.89
N PRO A 291 -7.99 12.63 18.04
CA PRO A 291 -7.78 11.46 18.89
C PRO A 291 -8.27 10.15 18.28
N ASN A 292 -8.84 10.13 17.07
CA ASN A 292 -9.13 8.93 16.28
C ASN A 292 -8.18 8.71 15.09
N LEU A 293 -7.26 9.63 14.80
CA LEU A 293 -6.29 9.54 13.71
C LEU A 293 -4.98 8.83 14.07
N HIS A 294 -4.60 7.84 13.29
CA HIS A 294 -3.33 7.12 13.37
C HIS A 294 -2.52 7.39 12.09
N LEU A 295 -1.22 7.17 12.12
CA LEU A 295 -0.36 7.17 10.93
C LEU A 295 0.19 5.76 10.72
N ASP A 296 0.53 5.41 9.48
CA ASP A 296 1.41 4.27 9.20
C ASP A 296 2.77 4.74 8.69
N SER A 297 3.79 3.88 8.81
CA SER A 297 5.16 4.15 8.36
C SER A 297 5.47 3.53 6.99
N SER A 298 4.47 3.46 6.11
CA SER A 298 4.58 2.82 4.78
C SER A 298 5.07 3.80 3.69
N ALA A 299 5.23 3.33 2.45
CA ALA A 299 6.00 3.95 1.37
C ALA A 299 7.50 3.93 1.65
N THR A 300 8.06 2.71 1.71
CA THR A 300 9.45 2.44 2.13
C THR A 300 10.48 3.46 1.65
N LYS A 301 10.50 3.82 0.36
CA LYS A 301 11.49 4.76 -0.19
C LYS A 301 11.39 6.14 0.44
N TRP A 302 10.17 6.67 0.57
CA TRP A 302 9.92 7.97 1.18
C TRP A 302 10.28 7.97 2.66
N ILE A 303 9.90 6.91 3.37
CA ILE A 303 10.17 6.79 4.81
C ILE A 303 11.68 6.70 5.07
N ILE A 304 12.41 5.92 4.27
CA ILE A 304 13.87 5.89 4.36
C ILE A 304 14.45 7.27 4.07
N ARG A 305 14.06 7.90 2.95
CA ARG A 305 14.62 9.19 2.51
C ARG A 305 14.39 10.29 3.54
N GLU A 306 13.17 10.42 4.02
CA GLU A 306 12.76 11.57 4.84
C GLU A 306 13.05 11.35 6.32
N LEU A 307 12.79 10.15 6.86
CA LEU A 307 13.06 9.92 8.28
C LEU A 307 14.56 9.89 8.57
N SER A 308 15.40 9.41 7.65
CA SER A 308 16.87 9.44 7.81
C SER A 308 17.45 10.85 8.00
N ARG A 309 16.67 11.90 7.70
CA ARG A 309 17.06 13.31 7.87
C ARG A 309 16.77 13.87 9.27
N HIS A 310 15.85 13.25 10.02
CA HIS A 310 15.49 13.67 11.37
C HIS A 310 16.46 13.15 12.40
N GLU A 311 16.93 14.00 13.31
CA GLU A 311 17.78 13.53 14.41
C GLU A 311 17.07 12.43 15.21
N PRO A 312 17.76 11.32 15.55
CA PRO A 312 17.10 10.18 16.20
C PRO A 312 16.33 10.57 17.46
N VAL A 313 16.85 11.52 18.23
CA VAL A 313 16.18 12.03 19.45
C VAL A 313 14.83 12.67 19.16
N ASP A 314 14.67 13.37 18.03
CA ASP A 314 13.44 14.06 17.68
C ASP A 314 12.38 13.06 17.20
N LEU A 315 12.78 12.10 16.34
CA LEU A 315 11.91 11.04 15.88
C LEU A 315 11.47 10.11 17.02
N ILE A 316 12.39 9.72 17.92
CA ILE A 316 12.06 8.93 19.10
C ILE A 316 11.09 9.70 20.00
N SER A 317 11.30 11.01 20.21
CA SER A 317 10.40 11.84 21.03
C SER A 317 8.99 11.93 20.41
N PHE A 318 8.90 12.06 19.09
CA PHE A 318 7.63 12.03 18.36
C PHE A 318 6.90 10.69 18.56
N LEU A 319 7.59 9.56 18.35
CA LEU A 319 7.04 8.22 18.51
C LEU A 319 6.57 7.95 19.95
N GLN A 320 7.33 8.40 20.95
CA GLN A 320 6.97 8.27 22.36
C GLN A 320 5.73 9.08 22.73
N ARG A 321 5.61 10.30 22.20
CA ARG A 321 4.45 11.16 22.44
C ARG A 321 3.17 10.57 21.83
N HIS A 322 3.28 9.98 20.64
CA HIS A 322 2.18 9.37 19.90
C HIS A 322 2.21 7.84 19.98
N ARG A 323 2.67 7.30 21.10
CA ARG A 323 2.86 5.85 21.27
C ARG A 323 1.55 5.11 21.08
N GLY A 324 1.56 4.10 20.20
CA GLY A 324 0.37 3.34 19.81
C GLY A 324 -0.44 3.96 18.65
N ARG A 325 -0.03 5.14 18.15
CA ARG A 325 -0.71 5.85 17.04
C ARG A 325 0.05 5.82 15.72
N ILE A 326 1.24 5.21 15.72
CA ILE A 326 2.09 5.05 14.55
C ILE A 326 2.26 3.55 14.30
N LEU A 327 1.71 3.05 13.19
CA LEU A 327 1.72 1.64 12.81
C LEU A 327 2.87 1.36 11.85
N PHE A 328 3.51 0.20 11.97
CA PHE A 328 4.44 -0.25 10.95
C PHE A 328 3.71 -0.55 9.64
N GLY A 329 4.27 -0.12 8.52
CA GLY A 329 3.81 -0.50 7.18
C GLY A 329 4.96 -0.47 6.18
N SER A 330 4.90 -1.27 5.12
CA SER A 330 5.97 -1.32 4.11
C SER A 330 5.60 -0.70 2.76
N ASP A 331 4.32 -0.77 2.38
CA ASP A 331 3.83 -0.49 1.04
C ASP A 331 4.49 -1.39 -0.03
N ILE A 332 4.70 -2.66 0.31
CA ILE A 332 5.12 -3.69 -0.65
C ILE A 332 3.97 -3.96 -1.62
N VAL A 333 4.29 -3.95 -2.92
CA VAL A 333 3.40 -4.38 -3.99
C VAL A 333 3.91 -5.72 -4.51
N THR A 334 3.04 -6.72 -4.60
CA THR A 334 3.32 -8.00 -5.28
C THR A 334 2.41 -8.14 -6.49
N LEU A 335 2.96 -8.70 -7.56
CA LEU A 335 2.26 -8.98 -8.81
C LEU A 335 2.88 -10.26 -9.41
N ASP A 336 2.08 -11.14 -10.02
CA ASP A 336 2.63 -12.31 -10.72
C ASP A 336 3.50 -11.88 -11.92
N GLU A 337 3.24 -10.69 -12.47
CA GLU A 337 4.10 -10.04 -13.48
C GLU A 337 5.54 -9.85 -13.00
N HIS A 338 5.79 -9.64 -11.70
CA HIS A 338 7.15 -9.49 -11.18
C HIS A 338 8.03 -10.73 -11.39
N LEU A 339 7.41 -11.91 -11.54
CA LEU A 339 8.12 -13.18 -11.64
C LEU A 339 8.61 -13.50 -13.07
N ARG A 340 8.28 -12.65 -14.04
CA ARG A 340 8.54 -12.86 -15.47
C ARG A 340 8.93 -11.55 -16.14
N VAL A 341 9.69 -11.63 -17.22
CA VAL A 341 10.07 -10.44 -17.97
C VAL A 341 8.81 -9.80 -18.55
N ALA A 342 8.59 -8.52 -18.23
CA ALA A 342 7.47 -7.75 -18.77
C ALA A 342 7.51 -7.77 -20.30
N LYS A 343 6.35 -7.90 -20.94
CA LYS A 343 6.28 -7.73 -22.40
C LYS A 343 6.47 -6.25 -22.72
N GLU A 344 7.19 -5.95 -23.81
CA GLU A 344 7.57 -4.57 -24.21
C GLU A 344 6.37 -3.60 -24.28
N ASP A 345 5.14 -4.10 -24.52
CA ASP A 345 3.90 -3.32 -24.64
C ASP A 345 3.08 -3.17 -23.34
N GLU A 346 3.49 -3.73 -22.19
CA GLU A 346 2.61 -3.80 -21.01
C GLU A 346 2.46 -2.49 -20.21
N GLY A 347 3.27 -1.45 -20.45
CA GLY A 347 3.05 -0.05 -20.00
C GLY A 347 2.84 0.21 -18.49
N ASN A 348 2.76 -0.82 -17.66
CA ASN A 348 2.47 -0.73 -16.23
C ASN A 348 3.78 -0.62 -15.46
N VAL A 349 4.09 0.59 -15.03
CA VAL A 349 5.31 0.93 -14.25
C VAL A 349 5.45 0.08 -12.98
N MET A 350 4.35 -0.41 -12.40
CA MET A 350 4.40 -1.29 -11.23
C MET A 350 4.87 -2.70 -11.61
N ALA A 351 4.33 -3.27 -12.68
CA ALA A 351 4.71 -4.60 -13.17
C ALA A 351 6.18 -4.65 -13.61
N ALA A 352 6.73 -3.55 -14.12
CA ALA A 352 8.12 -3.46 -14.56
C ALA A 352 9.16 -3.35 -13.42
N LYS A 353 8.75 -3.44 -12.14
CA LYS A 353 9.67 -3.32 -10.99
C LYS A 353 10.56 -4.55 -10.75
N ALA A 354 10.22 -5.69 -11.36
CA ALA A 354 10.98 -6.93 -11.34
C ALA A 354 10.66 -7.73 -12.61
N GLY A 355 11.57 -8.60 -13.04
CA GLY A 355 11.40 -9.39 -14.27
C GLY A 355 11.66 -10.89 -14.10
N SER A 356 11.86 -11.34 -12.86
CA SER A 356 12.19 -12.72 -12.53
C SER A 356 11.84 -13.02 -11.08
N ARG A 357 11.80 -14.30 -10.72
CA ARG A 357 11.57 -14.71 -9.33
C ARG A 357 12.59 -14.13 -8.35
N ASP A 358 13.87 -14.05 -8.74
CA ASP A 358 14.93 -13.51 -7.88
C ASP A 358 14.82 -11.98 -7.77
N ASP A 359 14.52 -11.27 -8.86
CA ASP A 359 14.26 -9.82 -8.81
C ASP A 359 13.05 -9.50 -7.93
N ALA A 360 11.99 -10.30 -8.02
CA ALA A 360 10.80 -10.14 -7.19
C ALA A 360 11.10 -10.39 -5.70
N PHE A 361 11.94 -11.39 -5.41
CA PHE A 361 12.40 -11.65 -4.05
C PHE A 361 13.17 -10.45 -3.51
N ASP A 362 14.15 -9.93 -4.27
CA ASP A 362 14.93 -8.74 -3.90
C ASP A 362 14.03 -7.51 -3.73
N LEU A 363 13.04 -7.33 -4.60
CA LEU A 363 12.04 -6.26 -4.49
C LEU A 363 11.32 -6.31 -3.14
N TYR A 364 10.85 -7.48 -2.72
CA TYR A 364 10.10 -7.61 -1.46
C TYR A 364 11.04 -7.54 -0.24
N ALA A 365 12.15 -8.25 -0.29
CA ALA A 365 13.10 -8.39 0.82
C ALA A 365 13.85 -7.09 1.13
N SER A 366 14.28 -6.35 0.09
CA SER A 366 14.99 -5.07 0.26
C SER A 366 14.21 -4.07 1.11
N ARG A 367 12.87 -4.07 1.01
CA ARG A 367 12.01 -3.16 1.74
C ARG A 367 11.98 -3.48 3.23
N TYR A 368 11.79 -4.74 3.59
CA TYR A 368 11.85 -5.14 5.00
C TYR A 368 13.25 -4.99 5.58
N TRP A 369 14.29 -5.34 4.82
CA TRP A 369 15.67 -5.10 5.25
C TRP A 369 15.90 -3.62 5.56
N SER A 370 15.53 -2.74 4.64
CA SER A 370 15.80 -1.30 4.77
C SER A 370 15.00 -0.68 5.91
N LEU A 371 13.73 -1.05 6.08
CA LEU A 371 12.91 -0.59 7.19
C LEU A 371 13.43 -1.12 8.54
N ARG A 372 13.81 -2.40 8.63
CA ARG A 372 14.42 -2.93 9.86
C ARG A 372 15.74 -2.25 10.18
N ARG A 373 16.59 -1.97 9.19
CA ARG A 373 17.82 -1.18 9.39
C ARG A 373 17.54 0.25 9.86
N LEU A 374 16.57 0.92 9.24
CA LEU A 374 16.11 2.26 9.66
C LEU A 374 15.67 2.24 11.14
N TRP A 375 14.88 1.26 11.54
CA TRP A 375 14.28 1.26 12.88
C TRP A 375 15.18 0.68 13.97
N GLU A 376 15.89 -0.42 13.71
CA GLU A 376 16.55 -1.23 14.75
C GLU A 376 18.01 -0.84 15.01
N SER A 377 18.69 -0.24 14.03
CA SER A 377 20.15 -0.16 14.03
C SER A 377 20.69 1.26 14.11
N ASP A 378 22.01 1.39 14.24
CA ASP A 378 22.80 2.61 14.11
C ASP A 378 23.40 2.76 12.71
N HIS A 379 22.85 2.05 11.72
CA HIS A 379 23.36 2.03 10.34
C HIS A 379 23.54 3.44 9.78
N ASP A 380 24.62 3.67 9.03
CA ASP A 380 24.85 4.92 8.33
C ASP A 380 25.47 4.61 6.97
N GLY A 381 24.65 4.66 5.93
CA GLY A 381 25.04 4.27 4.58
C GLY A 381 24.00 4.67 3.54
N GLU A 382 24.14 4.15 2.33
CA GLU A 382 23.13 4.33 1.28
C GLU A 382 22.03 3.27 1.39
N SER A 383 20.79 3.68 1.10
CA SER A 383 19.68 2.74 0.92
C SER A 383 19.99 1.78 -0.23
N PRO A 384 19.75 0.47 -0.10
CA PRO A 384 19.98 -0.47 -1.20
C PRO A 384 18.94 -0.34 -2.31
N ILE A 385 17.86 0.39 -2.06
CA ILE A 385 16.76 0.63 -3.00
C ILE A 385 17.01 1.96 -3.69
N ALA A 386 17.02 1.95 -5.02
CA ALA A 386 17.11 3.16 -5.84
C ALA A 386 15.86 4.04 -5.67
N ASP A 387 16.05 5.35 -5.67
CA ASP A 387 15.01 6.34 -5.48
C ASP A 387 15.06 7.42 -6.58
N PRO A 388 14.32 7.21 -7.69
CA PRO A 388 14.35 8.13 -8.83
C PRO A 388 13.73 9.50 -8.50
N ASP A 389 13.04 9.65 -7.37
CA ASP A 389 12.51 10.94 -6.92
C ASP A 389 13.64 11.96 -6.67
N LEU A 390 14.85 11.50 -6.33
CA LEU A 390 16.02 12.37 -6.13
C LEU A 390 16.37 13.15 -7.40
N ALA A 391 16.36 12.46 -8.55
CA ALA A 391 16.63 13.06 -9.86
C ALA A 391 15.49 13.99 -10.32
N MET A 392 14.28 13.90 -9.74
CA MET A 392 13.23 14.86 -10.04
C MET A 392 13.52 16.25 -9.49
N VAL A 393 14.21 16.33 -8.35
CA VAL A 393 14.53 17.59 -7.66
C VAL A 393 15.89 18.12 -8.10
N ASP A 394 16.87 17.24 -8.25
CA ASP A 394 18.25 17.59 -8.59
C ASP A 394 18.81 16.66 -9.68
N PRO A 395 18.33 16.81 -10.95
CA PRO A 395 18.68 15.92 -12.06
C PRO A 395 20.14 15.99 -12.49
N ASP A 396 20.85 17.08 -12.18
CA ASP A 396 22.27 17.23 -12.51
C ASP A 396 23.18 16.43 -11.55
N ARG A 397 22.64 16.05 -10.38
CA ARG A 397 23.37 15.34 -9.34
C ARG A 397 23.02 13.86 -9.26
N PHE A 398 21.77 13.50 -9.55
CA PHE A 398 21.27 12.15 -9.32
C PHE A 398 20.83 11.45 -10.59
N GLU A 399 21.25 10.20 -10.72
CA GLU A 399 20.87 9.26 -11.77
C GLU A 399 19.70 8.35 -11.33
N PRO A 400 19.02 7.64 -12.25
CA PRO A 400 17.86 6.80 -11.92
C PRO A 400 18.15 5.68 -10.92
N LEU A 401 19.39 5.22 -10.89
CA LEU A 401 19.88 4.22 -9.94
C LEU A 401 20.52 4.87 -8.72
N ASP A 402 20.35 6.14 -8.39
CA ASP A 402 20.83 6.69 -7.10
C ASP A 402 19.86 6.44 -5.95
N ALA A 403 20.34 6.55 -4.72
CA ALA A 403 19.57 6.28 -3.51
C ALA A 403 19.89 7.29 -2.40
N PRO A 404 18.93 7.54 -1.48
CA PRO A 404 19.18 8.40 -0.34
C PRO A 404 20.06 7.70 0.69
N ARG A 405 20.60 8.50 1.61
CA ARG A 405 21.17 7.98 2.86
C ARG A 405 20.08 7.23 3.64
N LEU A 406 20.41 6.02 4.09
CA LEU A 406 19.68 5.26 5.10
C LEU A 406 20.41 5.46 6.42
N ARG A 407 19.81 6.22 7.34
CA ARG A 407 20.32 6.38 8.71
C ARG A 407 19.44 5.59 9.66
N GLY A 408 20.03 4.69 10.44
CA GLY A 408 19.37 3.96 11.50
C GLY A 408 19.03 4.86 12.69
N MET A 409 17.90 4.57 13.33
CA MET A 409 17.33 5.35 14.43
C MET A 409 17.57 4.72 15.80
N SER A 410 18.09 3.49 15.84
CA SER A 410 18.38 2.74 17.06
C SER A 410 17.23 2.83 18.08
N LEU A 411 16.00 2.56 17.63
CA LEU A 411 14.83 2.70 18.47
C LEU A 411 14.97 1.86 19.74
N PRO A 412 14.58 2.40 20.92
CA PRO A 412 14.55 1.61 22.14
C PRO A 412 13.66 0.37 21.98
N PRO A 413 13.98 -0.76 22.63
CA PRO A 413 13.17 -1.99 22.60
C PRO A 413 11.67 -1.81 22.84
N SER A 414 11.26 -0.84 23.66
CA SER A 414 9.85 -0.50 23.92
C SER A 414 9.16 0.12 22.71
N GLU A 415 9.85 1.00 21.99
CA GLU A 415 9.30 1.68 20.83
C GLU A 415 9.24 0.73 19.63
N LEU A 416 10.26 -0.11 19.43
CA LEU A 416 10.22 -1.18 18.42
C LEU A 416 9.04 -2.13 18.65
N ARG A 417 8.81 -2.56 19.89
CA ARG A 417 7.66 -3.41 20.24
C ARG A 417 6.33 -2.76 19.89
N THR A 418 6.22 -1.46 20.18
CA THR A 418 5.02 -0.69 19.90
C THR A 418 4.78 -0.57 18.39
N LEU A 419 5.78 -0.06 17.66
CA LEU A 419 5.71 0.18 16.22
C LEU A 419 5.42 -1.10 15.45
N TYR A 420 6.16 -2.18 15.75
CA TYR A 420 6.05 -3.43 15.00
C TYR A 420 4.77 -4.20 15.27
N ARG A 421 4.13 -4.04 16.43
CA ARG A 421 3.05 -4.96 16.80
C ARG A 421 1.94 -4.33 17.62
N GLU A 422 2.27 -3.67 18.74
CA GLU A 422 1.23 -3.24 19.70
C GLU A 422 0.33 -2.14 19.12
N ALA A 423 0.86 -1.23 18.30
CA ALA A 423 0.05 -0.20 17.64
C ALA A 423 -0.99 -0.80 16.68
N ALA A 424 -0.59 -1.80 15.89
CA ALA A 424 -1.49 -2.48 14.96
C ALA A 424 -2.58 -3.27 15.71
N ILE A 425 -2.21 -3.98 16.80
CA ILE A 425 -3.19 -4.68 17.66
C ILE A 425 -4.16 -3.69 18.30
N GLY A 426 -3.66 -2.62 18.93
CA GLY A 426 -4.50 -1.62 19.58
C GLY A 426 -5.44 -0.93 18.58
N PHE A 427 -4.96 -0.64 17.36
CA PHE A 427 -5.81 -0.15 16.28
C PHE A 427 -6.90 -1.16 15.92
N ALA A 428 -6.54 -2.42 15.68
CA ALA A 428 -7.50 -3.47 15.33
C ALA A 428 -8.54 -3.73 16.45
N GLU A 429 -8.17 -3.60 17.72
CA GLU A 429 -9.08 -3.69 18.86
C GLU A 429 -10.03 -2.48 18.97
N SER A 430 -9.62 -1.31 18.47
CA SER A 430 -10.45 -0.10 18.44
C SER A 430 -11.56 -0.14 17.38
N ILE A 431 -11.44 -1.00 16.37
CA ILE A 431 -12.48 -1.18 15.34
C ILE A 431 -13.60 -2.07 15.91
N PRO A 432 -14.88 -1.63 15.87
CA PRO A 432 -16.00 -2.46 16.32
C PRO A 432 -16.02 -3.86 15.71
N THR A 433 -16.27 -4.88 16.53
CA THR A 433 -16.37 -6.29 16.07
C THR A 433 -17.79 -6.68 15.66
N ASP A 434 -18.82 -5.99 16.16
CA ASP A 434 -20.24 -6.42 16.05
C ASP A 434 -21.21 -5.29 15.60
N GLY A 435 -20.73 -4.28 14.85
CA GLY A 435 -21.58 -3.18 14.36
C GLY A 435 -22.22 -2.33 15.47
N ARG A 436 -21.71 -2.40 16.71
CA ARG A 436 -22.05 -1.48 17.79
C ARG A 436 -20.82 -0.64 18.14
N PRO A 437 -20.98 0.68 18.32
CA PRO A 437 -19.85 1.54 18.68
C PRO A 437 -19.19 1.04 19.96
N SER A 438 -17.86 1.05 19.96
CA SER A 438 -17.03 0.88 21.16
C SER A 438 -17.48 1.90 22.20
N LYS A 439 -17.68 1.47 23.46
CA LYS A 439 -17.98 2.42 24.54
C LYS A 439 -16.75 3.28 24.77
N ALA A 440 -16.92 4.58 24.52
CA ALA A 440 -15.96 5.65 24.74
C ALA A 440 -15.31 5.63 26.13
#